data_AF-A0A9Q9E6Q0-F1
#
_entry.id   AF-A0A9Q9E6Q0-F1
#
_cell.length_a   1.000
_cell.length_b   1.000
_cell.length_c   1.000
_cell.angle_alpha   90.00
_cell.angle_beta   90.00
_cell.angle_gamma   90.00
#
_symmetry.space_group_name_H-M   'P 1'
#
loop_
_entity.id
_entity.type
_entity.pdbx_description
1 polymer ?
#
loop_
_entity_poly.entity_id
_entity_poly.type
_entity_poly.pdbx_seq_one_letter_code
_entity_poly.pdbx_strand_id
1 'polypeptide(L)'
;MTTLPADVRPAKITHTDAMSVIDQSAAATWDSAVAAYRAAKANDDAYTAAHIDPPLRGLPPGPIMSAATDTIPACVWAEAQRLCEELTHAEDTLMDLPSPHAFGFAMKYLVAHGDGRETDCWNTMLAAEAIRFAKEA
;
A
#
# COMPACT_ATOMS: atom_id res chain seq x y z
N MET A 1 -24.94 -3.33 59.76
CA MET A 1 -25.59 -3.73 58.48
C MET A 1 -24.85 -3.02 57.37
N THR A 2 -23.96 -3.72 56.67
CA THR A 2 -23.24 -3.17 55.52
C THR A 2 -23.37 -4.18 54.38
N THR A 3 -24.26 -3.89 53.45
CA THR A 3 -24.53 -4.67 52.23
C THR A 3 -23.44 -4.36 51.18
N LEU A 4 -22.75 -5.40 50.71
CA LEU A 4 -21.88 -5.35 49.52
C LEU A 4 -22.73 -5.13 48.25
N PRO A 5 -22.27 -4.33 47.27
CA PRO A 5 -22.94 -4.21 46.00
C PRO A 5 -22.69 -5.45 45.11
N ALA A 6 -23.72 -5.75 44.31
CA ALA A 6 -23.87 -6.92 43.48
C ALA A 6 -22.77 -7.08 42.41
N ASP A 7 -22.26 -8.31 42.34
CA ASP A 7 -21.98 -9.09 41.13
C ASP A 7 -21.83 -8.29 39.82
N VAL A 8 -20.66 -7.68 39.62
CA VAL A 8 -20.23 -7.21 38.28
C VAL A 8 -19.80 -8.44 37.50
N ARG A 9 -20.74 -9.08 36.79
CA ARG A 9 -20.39 -10.12 35.83
C ARG A 9 -19.70 -9.48 34.62
N PRO A 10 -18.57 -10.03 34.15
CA PRO A 10 -17.96 -9.56 32.91
C PRO A 10 -18.96 -9.76 31.76
N ALA A 11 -19.16 -8.71 30.96
CA ALA A 11 -20.01 -8.76 29.79
C ALA A 11 -19.55 -9.92 28.89
N LYS A 12 -20.47 -10.84 28.63
CA LYS A 12 -20.22 -12.04 27.82
C LYS A 12 -20.20 -11.59 26.37
N ILE A 13 -19.02 -11.24 25.85
CA ILE A 13 -18.83 -10.97 24.41
C ILE A 13 -19.25 -12.23 23.67
N THR A 14 -20.30 -12.14 22.85
CA THR A 14 -20.77 -13.27 22.06
C THR A 14 -19.89 -13.44 20.83
N HIS A 15 -19.77 -14.67 20.33
CA HIS A 15 -18.87 -15.01 19.22
C HIS A 15 -19.13 -14.16 17.96
N THR A 16 -20.38 -13.72 17.77
CA THR A 16 -20.83 -12.86 16.68
C THR A 16 -20.30 -11.43 16.79
N ASP A 17 -20.23 -10.86 18.00
CA ASP A 17 -19.65 -9.52 18.22
C ASP A 17 -18.14 -9.50 17.95
N ALA A 18 -17.44 -10.57 18.34
CA ALA A 18 -16.00 -10.70 18.11
C ALA A 18 -15.66 -10.78 16.62
N MET A 19 -16.45 -11.52 15.81
CA MET A 19 -16.27 -11.57 14.36
C MET A 19 -16.55 -10.21 13.68
N SER A 20 -17.57 -9.48 14.12
CA SER A 20 -17.90 -8.15 13.57
C SER A 20 -16.83 -7.09 13.86
N VAL A 21 -16.17 -7.16 15.02
CA VAL A 21 -15.10 -6.22 15.40
C VAL A 21 -13.81 -6.52 14.62
N ILE A 22 -13.51 -7.79 14.36
CA ILE A 22 -12.33 -8.21 13.59
C ILE A 22 -12.45 -7.75 12.13
N ASP A 23 -13.63 -7.84 11.53
CA ASP A 23 -13.89 -7.43 10.15
C ASP A 23 -13.74 -5.90 9.97
N GLN A 24 -14.25 -5.10 10.93
CA GLN A 24 -14.06 -3.65 10.93
C GLN A 24 -12.59 -3.24 11.13
N SER A 25 -11.84 -3.97 11.95
CA SER A 25 -10.41 -3.72 12.16
C SER A 25 -9.58 -4.00 10.89
N ALA A 26 -9.91 -5.06 10.16
CA ALA A 26 -9.26 -5.41 8.90
C ALA A 26 -9.55 -4.36 7.81
N ALA A 27 -10.81 -3.92 7.67
CA ALA A 27 -11.19 -2.86 6.74
C ALA A 27 -10.50 -1.52 7.05
N ALA A 28 -10.44 -1.12 8.32
CA ALA A 28 -9.76 0.11 8.74
C ALA A 28 -8.24 0.07 8.48
N THR A 29 -7.63 -1.12 8.65
CA THR A 29 -6.21 -1.34 8.35
C THR A 29 -5.95 -1.24 6.85
N TRP A 30 -6.81 -1.84 6.03
CA TRP A 30 -6.75 -1.73 4.57
C TRP A 30 -6.86 -0.28 4.09
N ASP A 31 -7.86 0.45 4.57
CA ASP A 31 -8.08 1.84 4.18
C ASP A 31 -6.91 2.75 4.57
N SER A 32 -6.29 2.49 5.73
CA SER A 32 -5.08 3.19 6.16
C SER A 32 -3.89 2.91 5.25
N ALA A 33 -3.69 1.66 4.83
CA ALA A 33 -2.63 1.30 3.89
C ALA A 33 -2.85 1.93 2.50
N VAL A 34 -4.09 1.94 2.02
CA VAL A 34 -4.47 2.62 0.77
C VAL A 34 -4.18 4.13 0.84
N ALA A 35 -4.52 4.77 1.96
CA ALA A 35 -4.23 6.19 2.16
C ALA A 35 -2.72 6.48 2.19
N ALA A 36 -1.94 5.64 2.88
CA ALA A 36 -0.48 5.75 2.94
C ALA A 36 0.15 5.60 1.55
N TYR A 37 -0.24 4.58 0.78
CA TYR A 37 0.19 4.39 -0.60
C TYR A 37 -0.09 5.62 -1.48
N ARG A 38 -1.33 6.13 -1.44
CA ARG A 38 -1.72 7.29 -2.24
C ARG A 38 -0.92 8.55 -1.88
N ALA A 39 -0.67 8.76 -0.59
CA ALA A 39 0.13 9.89 -0.13
C ALA A 39 1.59 9.77 -0.59
N ALA A 40 2.20 8.59 -0.43
CA ALA A 40 3.57 8.35 -0.87
C ALA A 40 3.71 8.55 -2.39
N LYS A 41 2.77 8.00 -3.17
CA LYS A 41 2.75 8.14 -4.63
C LYS A 41 2.63 9.59 -5.07
N ALA A 42 1.71 10.34 -4.46
CA ALA A 42 1.51 11.75 -4.77
C ALA A 42 2.75 12.59 -4.45
N ASN A 43 3.43 12.32 -3.33
CA ASN A 43 4.64 13.03 -2.95
C ASN A 43 5.79 12.74 -3.92
N ASP A 44 5.99 11.48 -4.26
CA ASP A 44 7.03 11.04 -5.19
C ASP A 44 6.80 11.58 -6.62
N ASP A 45 5.57 11.56 -7.13
CA ASP A 45 5.19 12.15 -8.41
C ASP A 45 5.38 13.68 -8.41
N ALA A 46 4.90 14.36 -7.37
CA ALA A 46 5.02 15.81 -7.25
C ALA A 46 6.48 16.28 -7.15
N TYR A 47 7.29 15.57 -6.36
CA TYR A 47 8.70 15.89 -6.22
C TYR A 47 9.47 15.71 -7.52
N THR A 48 9.26 14.57 -8.20
CA THR A 48 9.85 14.28 -9.51
C THR A 48 9.48 15.35 -10.53
N ALA A 49 8.19 15.69 -10.63
CA ALA A 49 7.69 16.69 -11.58
C ALA A 49 8.26 18.11 -11.32
N ALA A 50 8.53 18.45 -10.06
CA ALA A 50 9.03 19.77 -9.68
C ALA A 50 10.55 19.93 -9.82
N HIS A 51 11.33 18.84 -9.73
CA HIS A 51 12.79 18.93 -9.59
C HIS A 51 13.58 18.18 -10.68
N ILE A 52 12.93 17.37 -11.51
CA ILE A 52 13.60 16.51 -12.50
C ILE A 52 12.98 16.76 -13.88
N ASP A 53 13.69 17.52 -14.72
CA ASP A 53 13.29 17.86 -16.10
C ASP A 53 14.21 17.19 -17.14
N PRO A 54 13.68 16.43 -18.11
CA PRO A 54 12.32 15.90 -18.16
C PRO A 54 12.10 14.79 -17.10
N PRO A 55 10.85 14.47 -16.72
CA PRO A 55 10.57 13.39 -15.79
C PRO A 55 11.18 12.06 -16.28
N LEU A 56 12.12 11.51 -15.52
CA LEU A 56 12.89 10.33 -15.93
C LEU A 56 12.03 9.10 -16.24
N ARG A 57 10.89 8.94 -15.56
CA ARG A 57 9.94 7.82 -15.77
C ARG A 57 9.41 7.74 -17.20
N GLY A 58 9.40 8.86 -17.93
CA GLY A 58 8.95 8.90 -19.32
C GLY A 58 10.06 8.67 -20.35
N LEU A 59 11.33 8.56 -19.91
CA LEU A 59 12.46 8.43 -20.83
C LEU A 59 12.76 6.96 -21.12
N PRO A 60 13.07 6.62 -22.39
CA PRO A 60 13.55 5.28 -22.70
C PRO A 60 14.94 5.06 -22.09
N PRO A 61 15.27 3.83 -21.65
CA PRO A 61 16.63 3.49 -21.25
C PRO A 61 17.63 3.82 -22.35
N GLY A 62 18.72 4.51 -22.00
CA GLY A 62 19.76 4.87 -22.95
C GLY A 62 20.40 6.23 -22.68
N PRO A 63 21.10 6.80 -23.68
CA PRO A 63 21.94 7.98 -23.49
C PRO A 63 21.15 9.24 -23.10
N ILE A 64 19.88 9.35 -23.53
CA ILE A 64 19.01 10.48 -23.15
C ILE A 64 18.71 10.44 -21.64
N MET A 65 18.31 9.28 -21.13
CA MET A 65 18.06 9.09 -19.70
C MET A 65 19.34 9.26 -18.88
N SER A 66 20.47 8.72 -19.35
CA SER A 66 21.76 8.89 -18.67
C SER A 66 22.16 10.36 -18.55
N ALA A 67 22.08 11.11 -19.65
CA ALA A 67 22.44 12.53 -19.66
C ALA A 67 21.50 13.36 -18.77
N ALA A 68 20.21 13.05 -18.74
CA ALA A 68 19.26 13.69 -17.83
C ALA A 68 19.65 13.42 -16.36
N THR A 69 19.91 12.16 -16.00
CA THR A 69 20.32 11.76 -14.64
C THR A 69 21.64 12.42 -14.21
N ASP A 70 22.63 12.51 -15.11
CA ASP A 70 23.94 13.10 -14.81
C ASP A 70 23.87 14.60 -14.44
N THR A 71 22.81 15.29 -14.84
CA THR A 71 22.59 16.71 -14.51
C THR A 71 21.86 16.94 -13.20
N ILE A 72 21.30 15.89 -12.58
CA ILE A 72 20.52 16.02 -11.35
C ILE A 72 21.46 16.25 -10.16
N PRO A 73 21.27 17.31 -9.37
CA PRO A 73 22.05 17.53 -8.16
C PRO A 73 21.92 16.35 -7.19
N ALA A 74 23.03 15.96 -6.55
CA ALA A 74 23.06 14.82 -5.64
C ALA A 74 22.02 14.90 -4.50
N CYS A 75 21.74 16.11 -3.98
CA CYS A 75 20.70 16.30 -2.97
C CYS A 75 19.28 16.07 -3.52
N VAL A 76 19.02 16.46 -4.78
CA VAL A 76 17.74 16.22 -5.44
C VAL A 76 17.54 14.73 -5.67
N TRP A 77 18.60 14.06 -6.13
CA TRP A 77 18.60 12.61 -6.33
C TRP A 77 18.38 11.83 -5.03
N ALA A 78 19.09 12.21 -3.95
CA ALA A 78 18.96 11.56 -2.66
C ALA A 78 17.53 11.65 -2.10
N GLU A 79 16.88 12.81 -2.23
CA GLU A 79 15.50 12.97 -1.79
C GLU A 79 14.51 12.21 -2.68
N ALA A 80 14.72 12.20 -4.01
CA ALA A 80 13.92 11.38 -4.91
C ALA A 80 14.03 9.88 -4.57
N GLN A 81 15.24 9.41 -4.24
CA GLN A 81 15.47 8.04 -3.79
C GLN A 81 14.74 7.76 -2.47
N ARG A 82 14.82 8.67 -1.49
CA ARG A 82 14.12 8.54 -0.20
C ARG A 82 12.60 8.42 -0.38
N LEU A 83 12.01 9.24 -1.25
CA LEU A 83 10.58 9.18 -1.57
C LEU A 83 10.20 7.89 -2.32
N CYS A 84 11.05 7.41 -3.22
CA CYS A 84 10.86 6.14 -3.90
C CYS A 84 10.89 4.95 -2.91
N GLU A 85 11.78 4.98 -1.93
CA GLU A 85 11.84 3.99 -0.84
C GLU A 85 10.59 4.04 0.04
N GLU A 86 10.09 5.23 0.39
CA GLU A 86 8.81 5.39 1.11
C GLU A 86 7.62 4.83 0.31
N LEU A 87 7.56 5.09 -0.99
CA LEU A 87 6.55 4.52 -1.87
C LEU A 87 6.63 3.00 -1.89
N THR A 88 7.83 2.44 -2.05
CA THR A 88 8.06 0.99 -2.06
C THR A 88 7.59 0.35 -0.76
N HIS A 89 7.90 0.96 0.38
CA HIS A 89 7.45 0.47 1.69
C HIS A 89 5.91 0.49 1.82
N ALA A 90 5.25 1.53 1.31
CA ALA A 90 3.80 1.62 1.33
C ALA A 90 3.14 0.58 0.39
N GLU A 91 3.76 0.30 -0.76
CA GLU A 91 3.33 -0.75 -1.68
C GLU A 91 3.46 -2.14 -1.07
N ASP A 92 4.60 -2.47 -0.45
CA ASP A 92 4.82 -3.74 0.25
C ASP A 92 3.77 -3.93 1.36
N THR A 93 3.55 -2.88 2.17
CA THR A 93 2.53 -2.91 3.24
C THR A 93 1.13 -3.17 2.68
N LEU A 94 0.77 -2.54 1.55
CA LEU A 94 -0.51 -2.77 0.91
C LEU A 94 -0.62 -4.20 0.36
N MET A 95 0.46 -4.73 -0.22
CA MET A 95 0.51 -6.07 -0.78
C MET A 95 0.37 -7.17 0.28
N ASP A 96 0.93 -6.97 1.46
CA ASP A 96 0.87 -7.94 2.57
C ASP A 96 -0.53 -8.07 3.19
N LEU A 97 -1.37 -7.03 3.08
CA LEU A 97 -2.72 -7.04 3.64
C LEU A 97 -3.71 -7.76 2.71
N PRO A 98 -4.59 -8.66 3.19
CA PRO A 98 -5.63 -9.22 2.35
C PRO A 98 -6.62 -8.13 1.90
N SER A 99 -6.91 -8.06 0.60
CA SER A 99 -7.89 -7.13 0.04
C SER A 99 -9.29 -7.48 0.54
N PRO A 100 -10.07 -6.51 1.05
CA PRO A 100 -11.40 -6.80 1.58
C PRO A 100 -12.42 -7.16 0.49
N HIS A 101 -12.18 -6.75 -0.76
CA HIS A 101 -13.10 -6.96 -1.88
C HIS A 101 -12.38 -6.95 -3.24
N ALA A 102 -13.07 -7.39 -4.29
CA ALA A 102 -12.53 -7.50 -5.65
C ALA A 102 -11.91 -6.17 -6.17
N PHE A 103 -12.48 -5.02 -5.81
CA PHE A 103 -11.90 -3.73 -6.19
C PHE A 103 -10.53 -3.45 -5.53
N GLY A 104 -10.31 -3.94 -4.30
CA GLY A 104 -9.03 -3.81 -3.61
C GLY A 104 -7.97 -4.71 -4.24
N PHE A 105 -8.38 -5.91 -4.67
CA PHE A 105 -7.52 -6.80 -5.45
C PHE A 105 -7.14 -6.18 -6.81
N ALA A 106 -8.10 -5.59 -7.53
CA ALA A 106 -7.80 -4.88 -8.77
C ALA A 106 -6.82 -3.71 -8.57
N MET A 107 -6.92 -2.99 -7.45
CA MET A 107 -5.96 -1.95 -7.08
C MET A 107 -4.56 -2.51 -6.89
N LYS A 108 -4.40 -3.62 -6.15
CA LYS A 108 -3.09 -4.29 -6.03
C LYS A 108 -2.51 -4.68 -7.37
N TYR A 109 -3.35 -5.20 -8.28
CA TYR A 109 -2.88 -5.55 -9.62
C TYR A 109 -2.33 -4.32 -10.38
N LEU A 110 -2.99 -3.17 -10.26
CA LEU A 110 -2.50 -1.91 -10.84
C LEU A 110 -1.21 -1.42 -10.17
N VAL A 111 -1.06 -1.62 -8.86
CA VAL A 111 0.18 -1.31 -8.13
C VAL A 111 1.33 -2.20 -8.59
N ALA A 112 1.09 -3.51 -8.74
CA ALA A 112 2.12 -4.47 -9.11
C ALA A 112 2.70 -4.27 -10.50
N HIS A 113 1.85 -3.84 -11.44
CA HIS A 113 2.20 -3.71 -12.85
C HIS A 113 2.19 -2.24 -13.33
N GLY A 114 2.04 -1.30 -12.38
CA GLY A 114 2.07 0.14 -12.65
C GLY A 114 3.48 0.66 -12.93
N ASP A 115 3.56 1.82 -13.56
CA ASP A 115 4.79 2.61 -13.73
C ASP A 115 5.98 1.86 -14.36
N GLY A 116 5.71 0.89 -15.24
CA GLY A 116 6.74 0.16 -15.98
C GLY A 116 7.57 -0.79 -15.11
N ARG A 117 7.16 -1.01 -13.86
CA ARG A 117 7.74 -2.05 -13.03
C ARG A 117 7.09 -3.37 -13.44
N GLU A 118 7.70 -4.08 -14.39
CA GLU A 118 7.41 -5.50 -14.61
C GLU A 118 8.00 -6.31 -13.45
N THR A 119 7.54 -6.03 -12.24
CA THR A 119 8.00 -6.70 -11.03
C THR A 119 7.16 -7.93 -10.81
N ASP A 120 7.66 -9.07 -11.29
CA ASP A 120 7.09 -10.38 -11.04
C ASP A 120 7.11 -10.79 -9.55
N CYS A 121 7.73 -9.97 -8.68
CA CYS A 121 7.92 -10.27 -7.26
C CYS A 121 6.60 -10.48 -6.51
N TRP A 122 5.52 -9.81 -6.90
CA TRP A 122 4.20 -9.95 -6.25
C TRP A 122 3.25 -10.91 -7.00
N ASN A 123 3.65 -11.51 -8.13
CA ASN A 123 2.79 -12.43 -8.90
C ASN A 123 2.28 -13.60 -8.06
N THR A 124 3.12 -14.15 -7.19
CA THR A 124 2.74 -15.25 -6.29
C THR A 124 1.67 -14.81 -5.29
N MET A 125 1.79 -13.61 -4.73
CA MET A 125 0.81 -13.05 -3.78
C MET A 125 -0.51 -12.76 -4.50
N LEU A 126 -0.46 -12.14 -5.68
CA LEU A 126 -1.64 -11.87 -6.49
C LEU A 126 -2.35 -13.16 -6.92
N ALA A 127 -1.62 -14.21 -7.27
CA ALA A 127 -2.19 -15.51 -7.60
C ALA A 127 -2.90 -16.16 -6.41
N ALA A 128 -2.29 -16.10 -5.22
CA ALA A 128 -2.91 -16.61 -4.00
C ALA A 128 -4.20 -15.85 -3.66
N GLU A 129 -4.19 -14.53 -3.86
CA GLU A 129 -5.34 -13.68 -3.60
C GLU A 129 -6.47 -13.88 -4.62
N ALA A 130 -6.15 -14.08 -5.90
CA ALA A 130 -7.12 -14.46 -6.92
C ALA A 130 -7.81 -15.80 -6.59
N ILE A 131 -7.06 -16.79 -6.10
CA ILE A 131 -7.62 -18.08 -5.65
C ILE A 131 -8.56 -17.88 -4.46
N ARG A 132 -8.25 -16.98 -3.53
CA ARG A 132 -9.11 -16.68 -2.38
C ARG A 132 -10.47 -16.16 -2.85
N PHE A 133 -10.50 -15.16 -3.72
CA PHE A 133 -11.75 -14.64 -4.26
C PHE A 133 -12.51 -15.65 -5.12
N ALA A 134 -11.81 -16.49 -5.89
CA ALA A 134 -12.45 -17.53 -6.71
C ALA A 134 -13.13 -18.63 -5.86
N LYS A 135 -12.73 -18.81 -4.60
CA LYS A 135 -13.38 -19.75 -3.64
C LYS A 135 -14.54 -19.12 -2.88
N GLU A 136 -14.58 -17.79 -2.81
CA GLU A 136 -15.62 -17.01 -2.12
C GLU A 136 -16.80 -16.67 -3.06
N ALA A 137 -16.61 -16.77 -4.38
CA ALA A 137 -17.60 -16.54 -5.44
C ALA A 137 -18.42 -17.80 -5.78
#